data_AF-A0A418RQB0-F1
#
_entry.id   AF-A0A418RQB0-F1
#
_cell.length_a   1.000
_cell.length_b   1.000
_cell.length_c   1.000
_cell.angle_alpha   90.00
_cell.angle_beta   90.00
_cell.angle_gamma   90.00
#
_symmetry.space_group_name_H-M   'P 1'
#
loop_
_entity.id
_entity.type
_entity.pdbx_description
1 polymer ?
#
loop_
_entity_poly.entity_id
_entity_poly.type
_entity_poly.pdbx_seq_one_letter_code
_entity_poly.pdbx_strand_id
1 'polypeptide(L)' 'MGFSVSHLLVVLAIVLVIFGTKRLKNIGTDLGGAIKGFRTAVAEGEDKSKQDKSDVIDGDTFFKNDKA' A
#
# COMPACT_ATOMS: atom_id res chain seq x y z
N MET A 1 -12.43 12.93 -25.68
CA MET A 1 -12.26 13.96 -24.62
C MET A 1 -12.45 13.25 -23.28
N GLY A 2 -11.38 12.63 -22.76
CA GLY A 2 -11.46 11.82 -21.53
C GLY A 2 -11.33 12.66 -20.27
N PHE A 3 -11.63 12.06 -19.11
CA PHE A 3 -11.34 12.63 -17.80
C PHE A 3 -9.83 12.87 -17.67
N SER A 4 -9.40 14.09 -17.99
CA SER A 4 -8.02 14.55 -17.82
C SER A 4 -7.83 15.12 -16.41
N VAL A 5 -6.57 15.17 -15.96
CA VAL A 5 -6.16 15.81 -14.70
C VAL A 5 -6.75 17.22 -14.56
N SER A 6 -6.87 17.97 -15.66
CA SER A 6 -7.48 19.31 -15.67
C SER A 6 -8.94 19.31 -15.22
N HIS A 7 -9.71 18.27 -15.58
CA HIS A 7 -11.12 18.15 -15.20
C HIS A 7 -11.24 17.84 -13.70
N LEU A 8 -10.35 17.01 -13.16
CA LEU A 8 -10.33 16.69 -11.72
C LEU A 8 -10.06 17.94 -10.87
N LEU A 9 -9.17 18.83 -11.30
CA LEU A 9 -8.90 20.10 -10.60
C LEU A 9 -10.11 21.03 -10.58
N VAL A 10 -10.85 21.12 -11.69
CA VAL A 10 -12.06 21.94 -11.76
C VAL A 10 -13.15 21.40 -10.83
N VAL A 11 -13.37 20.09 -10.84
CA VAL A 11 -14.34 19.45 -9.93
C VAL A 11 -13.92 19.65 -8.46
N LEU A 12 -12.64 19.47 -8.13
CA LEU A 12 -12.12 19.70 -6.79
C LEU A 12 -12.34 21.15 -6.33
N ALA A 13 -12.12 22.13 -7.21
CA ALA A 13 -12.36 23.54 -6.90
C ALA A 13 -13.84 23.80 -6.55
N ILE A 14 -14.78 23.23 -7.31
CA ILE A 14 -16.22 23.37 -7.02
C ILE A 14 -16.58 22.73 -5.67
N VAL A 15 -16.08 21.52 -5.39
CA VAL A 15 -16.29 20.83 -4.11
C VAL A 15 -15.75 21.66 -2.95
N LEU A 16 -14.56 22.24 -3.10
CA LEU A 16 -13.97 23.11 -2.08
C LEU A 16 -14.80 24.37 -1.81
N VAL A 17 -15.43 24.94 -2.84
CA VAL A 17 -16.30 26.12 -2.69
C VAL A 17 -17.62 25.75 -1.98
N ILE A 18 -18.23 24.61 -2.32
CA ILE A 18 -19.49 24.16 -1.68
C ILE A 18 -19.27 23.75 -0.23
N PHE A 19 -18.27 22.90 0.03
CA PHE A 19 -18.06 22.31 1.35
C PHE A 19 -17.18 23.18 2.26
N GLY A 20 -16.40 24.10 1.67
CA GLY A 20 -15.38 24.87 2.35
C GLY A 20 -14.15 24.02 2.70
N THR A 21 -12.98 24.66 2.77
CA THR A 21 -11.71 23.99 3.13
C THR A 21 -11.70 23.42 4.55
N LYS A 22 -12.49 24.00 5.46
CA LYS A 22 -12.52 23.62 6.88
C LYS A 22 -13.16 22.23 7.09
N ARG A 23 -14.24 21.92 6.38
CA ARG A 23 -14.88 20.59 6.41
C ARG A 23 -14.01 19.55 5.72
N LEU A 24 -13.45 19.89 4.56
CA LEU A 24 -12.56 19.00 3.83
C LEU A 24 -11.28 18.67 4.63
N LYS A 25 -10.72 19.63 5.38
CA LYS A 25 -9.56 19.36 6.25
C LYS A 25 -9.89 18.38 7.37
N ASN A 26 -11.00 18.57 8.08
CA ASN A 26 -11.37 17.70 9.19
C ASN A 26 -11.61 16.26 8.67
N ILE A 27 -12.47 16.10 7.66
CA ILE A 27 -12.78 14.79 7.08
C ILE A 27 -11.55 14.18 6.38
N GLY A 28 -10.75 15.00 5.70
CA GLY A 28 -9.55 14.57 4.99
C GLY A 28 -8.42 14.14 5.93
N THR A 29 -8.36 14.68 7.15
CA THR A 29 -7.40 14.22 8.16
C THR A 29 -7.77 12.82 8.67
N ASP A 30 -9.06 12.59 8.95
CA ASP A 30 -9.56 11.32 9.44
C ASP A 30 -9.46 10.21 8.37
N LEU A 31 -9.95 10.49 7.15
CA LEU A 31 -9.86 9.55 6.03
C LEU A 31 -8.42 9.37 5.55
N GLY A 32 -7.62 10.44 5.52
CA GLY A 32 -6.22 10.38 5.13
C GLY A 32 -5.38 9.55 6.10
N GLY A 33 -5.67 9.63 7.41
CA GLY A 33 -5.05 8.77 8.42
C GLY A 33 -5.33 7.29 8.19
N ALA A 34 -6.58 6.93 7.92
CA ALA A 34 -6.98 5.55 7.64
C ALA A 34 -6.33 5.00 6.36
N ILE A 35 -6.34 5.78 5.27
CA ILE A 35 -5.73 5.39 3.99
C ILE A 35 -4.20 5.29 4.12
N LYS A 36 -3.56 6.16 4.92
CA LYS A 36 -2.11 6.09 5.18
C LYS A 36 -1.73 4.78 5.87
N GLY A 37 -2.47 4.38 6.91
CA GLY A 37 -2.26 3.10 7.59
C GLY A 37 -2.43 1.90 6.65
N PHE A 38 -3.47 1.95 5.80
CA PHE A 38 -3.69 0.92 4.78
C PHE A 38 -2.53 0.84 3.77
N ARG A 39 -2.08 1.97 3.23
CA ARG A 39 -0.94 2.01 2.29
C ARG A 39 0.34 1.47 2.93
N THR A 40 0.61 1.82 4.18
CA THR A 40 1.77 1.29 4.92
C THR A 40 1.68 -0.22 5.11
N ALA A 41 0.54 -0.74 5.54
CA ALA A 41 0.36 -2.19 5.74
C ALA A 41 0.48 -2.99 4.43
N VAL A 42 -0.02 -2.44 3.32
CA VAL A 42 0.14 -3.05 1.99
C VAL A 42 1.60 -3.03 1.56
N ALA A 43 2.29 -1.90 1.69
CA ALA A 43 3.71 -1.80 1.33
C ALA A 43 4.59 -2.74 2.19
N GLU A 44 4.36 -2.81 3.49
CA GLU A 44 5.08 -3.73 4.39
C GLU A 44 4.77 -5.21 4.08
N GLY A 45 3.55 -5.52 3.62
CA GLY A 45 3.17 -6.85 3.16
C GLY A 45 3.87 -7.24 1.84
N GLU A 46 4.06 -6.29 0.93
CA GLU A 46 4.84 -6.50 -0.30
C GLU A 46 6.34 -6.67 -0.01
N ASP A 47 6.90 -5.92 0.93
CA ASP A 47 8.31 -6.04 1.33
C ASP A 47 8.59 -7.34 2.09
N LYS A 48 7.67 -7.80 2.95
CA LYS A 48 7.75 -9.13 3.60
C LYS A 48 7.66 -10.28 2.60
N SER A 49 6.90 -10.12 1.52
CA SER A 49 6.85 -11.09 0.42
C SER A 49 8.16 -11.14 -0.39
N LYS A 50 9.06 -10.16 -0.22
CA LYS A 50 10.36 -10.07 -0.90
C LYS A 50 11.54 -10.57 -0.05
N GLN A 51 11.38 -10.67 1.28
CA GLN A 51 12.41 -11.19 2.19
C GLN A 51 12.35 -12.71 2.40
N ASP A 52 11.26 -13.39 2.03
CA ASP A 52 11.16 -14.86 2.09
C ASP A 52 11.88 -15.62 0.94
N LYS A 53 12.74 -14.95 0.16
CA LYS A 53 13.48 -15.58 -0.96
C LYS A 53 15.01 -15.56 -0.80
N SER A 54 15.53 -15.53 0.43
CA SER A 54 16.99 -15.64 0.66
C SER A 54 17.44 -16.66 1.70
N ASP A 55 16.54 -17.43 2.33
CA ASP A 55 16.93 -18.53 3.23
C ASP A 55 16.42 -19.88 2.69
N VAL A 56 17.02 -20.38 1.60
CA VAL A 56 17.06 -21.84 1.39
C VAL A 56 18.33 -22.34 2.04
N ILE A 57 18.17 -22.75 3.30
CA ILE A 57 19.10 -23.64 3.99
C ILE A 57 19.02 -24.97 3.23
N ASP A 58 20.00 -25.26 2.38
CA ASP A 58 20.22 -26.59 1.81
C ASP A 58 20.53 -27.56 2.96
N GLY A 59 19.48 -28.17 3.49
CA GLY A 59 19.55 -29.27 4.45
C GLY A 59 19.88 -30.57 3.73
N ASP A 60 21.16 -30.82 3.49
CA ASP A 60 21.68 -32.14 3.17
C ASP A 60 21.59 -33.03 4.42
N THR A 61 20.43 -33.64 4.66
CA THR A 61 20.35 -34.87 5.45
C THR A 61 19.38 -35.85 4.79
N PHE A 62 19.87 -37.10 4.67
CA PHE A 62 19.19 -38.33 4.27
C PHE A 62 19.18 -38.72 2.80
N PHE A 63 20.33 -39.18 2.27
CA PHE A 63 20.37 -40.44 1.52
C PHE A 63 21.64 -41.25 1.82
N LYS A 64 21.46 -42.31 2.63
CA LYS A 64 21.98 -43.66 2.41
C LYS A 64 23.50 -43.88 2.49
N ASN A 65 23.95 -44.53 3.58
CA ASN A 65 24.55 -45.85 3.43
C ASN A 65 24.56 -46.64 4.75
N ASP A 66 23.62 -47.57 4.87
CA ASP A 66 23.83 -48.80 5.62
C ASP A 66 25.05 -49.55 5.06
N LYS A 67 25.80 -50.19 5.96
CA LYS A 67 26.88 -51.18 5.73
C LYS A 67 28.28 -50.66 5.41
N ALA A 68 29.18 -50.79 6.39
CA ALA A 68 30.28 -51.76 6.39
C ALA A 68 30.89 -51.85 7.80
#